data_AF-G4RL79-F1
#
_entry.id   AF-G4RL79-F1
#
_cell.length_a   1.000
_cell.length_b   1.000
_cell.length_c   1.000
_cell.angle_alpha   90.00
_cell.angle_beta   90.00
_cell.angle_gamma   90.00
#
_symmetry.space_group_name_H-M   'P 1'
#
loop_
_entity.id
_entity.type
_entity.pdbx_description
1 polymer ?
#
loop_
_entity_poly.entity_id
_entity_poly.type
_entity_poly.pdbx_seq_one_letter_code
_entity_poly.pdbx_strand_id
1 'polypeptide(L)'
;MCDLKREEDFLIFEAPELERTAAFLSLRSMEVKIEDDGVRLRITPPLEGLEESLASLCAAMPSQLLLDLAEMLASEGWLVLKDKGIVRLRRSLVSGGRVAVFECDCVSRRLRVYSTSDCLLEKIKGMGANVDKLLVGFEATLGIKSLIDVLNIADSLKGVFKEC
;
A
#
# COMPACT_ATOMS: atom_id res chain seq x y z
N MET A 1 19.42 -10.71 -9.18
CA MET A 1 20.50 -9.84 -8.66
C MET A 1 19.84 -8.86 -7.71
N CYS A 2 20.41 -8.66 -6.53
CA CYS A 2 19.89 -7.73 -5.53
C CYS A 2 21.02 -6.74 -5.24
N ASP A 3 20.78 -5.46 -5.48
CA ASP A 3 21.79 -4.41 -5.34
C ASP A 3 21.28 -3.33 -4.39
N LEU A 4 22.16 -2.91 -3.48
CA LEU A 4 21.89 -1.86 -2.50
C LEU A 4 23.01 -0.83 -2.61
N LYS A 5 22.64 0.42 -2.86
CA LYS A 5 23.58 1.54 -2.95
C LYS A 5 23.17 2.65 -2.00
N ARG A 6 24.09 3.04 -1.12
CA ARG A 6 23.95 4.24 -0.29
C ARG A 6 24.50 5.45 -1.03
N GLU A 7 23.71 6.51 -1.06
CA GLU A 7 24.12 7.88 -1.42
C GLU A 7 23.92 8.78 -0.19
N GLU A 8 24.47 10.00 -0.19
CA GLU A 8 24.43 10.89 0.98
C GLU A 8 23.01 11.11 1.54
N ASP A 9 22.02 11.29 0.66
CA ASP A 9 20.65 11.65 1.03
C ASP A 9 19.60 10.54 0.81
N PHE A 10 19.99 9.38 0.29
CA PHE A 10 19.04 8.32 -0.05
C PHE A 10 19.68 6.94 -0.24
N LEU A 11 18.85 5.91 -0.16
CA LEU A 11 19.19 4.54 -0.55
C LEU A 11 18.56 4.20 -1.90
N ILE A 12 19.31 3.52 -2.76
CA ILE A 12 18.79 2.84 -3.94
C ILE A 12 18.79 1.34 -3.65
N PHE A 13 17.64 0.70 -3.84
CA PHE A 13 17.49 -0.74 -3.72
C PHE A 13 16.92 -1.33 -5.01
N GLU A 14 17.57 -2.36 -5.55
CA GLU A 14 17.17 -3.06 -6.76
C GLU A 14 17.03 -4.56 -6.44
N ALA A 15 15.87 -5.15 -6.76
CA ALA A 15 15.62 -6.57 -6.53
C ALA A 15 14.53 -7.11 -7.48
N PRO A 16 14.38 -8.44 -7.62
CA PRO A 16 13.26 -9.01 -8.37
C PRO A 16 11.89 -8.76 -7.72
N GLU A 17 11.85 -8.49 -6.42
CA GLU A 17 10.63 -8.42 -5.59
C GLU A 17 10.34 -7.00 -5.08
N LEU A 18 10.71 -5.97 -5.87
CA LEU A 18 10.64 -4.55 -5.51
C LEU A 18 9.32 -4.14 -4.89
N GLU A 19 8.21 -4.43 -5.58
CA GLU A 19 6.89 -4.03 -5.14
C GLU A 19 6.54 -4.59 -3.74
N ARG A 20 6.95 -5.84 -3.46
CA ARG A 20 6.70 -6.47 -2.16
C ARG A 20 7.59 -5.88 -1.09
N THR A 21 8.86 -5.65 -1.39
CA THR A 21 9.78 -4.96 -0.47
C THR A 21 9.28 -3.57 -0.13
N ALA A 22 8.83 -2.83 -1.14
CA ALA A 22 8.36 -1.48 -0.98
C ALA A 22 7.06 -1.41 -0.15
N ALA A 23 6.12 -2.34 -0.39
CA ALA A 23 4.94 -2.51 0.45
C ALA A 23 5.31 -2.90 1.89
N PHE A 24 6.23 -3.85 2.07
CA PHE A 24 6.74 -4.28 3.38
C PHE A 24 7.33 -3.11 4.18
N LEU A 25 8.16 -2.29 3.55
CA LEU A 25 8.79 -1.13 4.17
C LEU A 25 7.78 -0.04 4.52
N SER A 26 6.78 0.19 3.66
CA SER A 26 5.71 1.17 3.91
C SER A 26 4.89 0.84 5.16
N LEU A 27 4.64 -0.45 5.42
CA LEU A 27 3.89 -0.92 6.60
C LEU A 27 4.71 -0.85 7.89
N ARG A 28 6.04 -0.99 7.82
CA ARG A 28 6.91 -0.87 9.00
C ARG A 28 6.99 0.53 9.59
N SER A 29 6.21 1.50 9.07
CA SER A 29 6.11 2.87 9.62
C SER A 29 7.50 3.51 9.80
N MET A 30 8.40 3.24 8.86
CA MET A 30 9.68 3.93 8.84
C MET A 30 9.41 5.38 8.43
N GLU A 31 10.04 6.36 9.09
CA GLU A 31 9.95 7.79 8.74
C GLU A 31 10.69 8.07 7.42
N VAL A 32 10.36 7.30 6.38
CA VAL A 32 10.99 7.30 5.07
C VAL A 32 9.94 7.44 3.98
N LYS A 33 10.28 8.26 3.01
CA LYS A 33 9.61 8.32 1.72
C LYS A 33 10.18 7.21 0.84
N ILE A 34 9.29 6.40 0.26
CA ILE A 34 9.63 5.34 -0.68
C ILE A 34 9.07 5.73 -2.05
N GLU A 35 9.95 5.84 -3.04
CA GLU A 35 9.60 6.07 -4.44
C GLU A 35 9.95 4.82 -5.23
N ASP A 36 8.97 4.25 -5.93
CA ASP A 36 9.10 3.03 -6.75
C ASP A 36 8.91 3.41 -8.23
N ASP A 37 9.96 3.22 -9.04
CA ASP A 37 9.91 3.43 -10.50
C ASP A 37 9.71 2.14 -11.32
N GLY A 38 9.49 1.01 -10.63
CA GLY A 38 9.32 -0.32 -11.22
C GLY A 38 10.62 -1.06 -11.48
N VAL A 39 11.78 -0.40 -11.33
CA VAL A 39 13.12 -0.99 -11.50
C VAL A 39 13.96 -0.86 -10.23
N ARG A 40 13.73 0.20 -9.45
CA ARG A 40 14.43 0.46 -8.19
C ARG A 40 13.51 1.16 -7.20
N LEU A 41 13.82 0.98 -5.92
CA LEU A 41 13.28 1.80 -4.84
C LEU A 41 14.29 2.87 -4.48
N ARG A 42 13.82 4.12 -4.43
CA ARG A 42 14.54 5.23 -3.82
C ARG A 42 13.92 5.49 -2.45
N ILE A 43 14.74 5.42 -1.40
CA ILE A 43 14.29 5.56 -0.01
C ILE A 43 14.99 6.75 0.63
N THR A 44 14.22 7.68 1.19
CA THR A 44 14.72 8.95 1.76
C THR A 44 14.02 9.29 3.07
N PRO A 45 14.72 9.60 4.17
CA PRO A 45 16.18 9.62 4.34
C PRO A 45 16.80 8.21 4.51
N PRO A 46 18.12 8.06 4.37
CA PRO A 46 18.82 6.79 4.55
C PRO A 46 19.00 6.48 6.04
N LEU A 47 17.97 5.91 6.67
CA LEU A 47 17.98 5.55 8.10
C LEU A 47 19.02 4.47 8.42
N GLU A 48 19.68 4.58 9.57
CA GLU A 48 20.54 3.51 10.09
C GLU A 48 19.73 2.23 10.38
N GLY A 49 20.32 1.07 10.09
CA GLY A 49 19.67 -0.25 10.23
C GLY A 49 18.70 -0.63 9.09
N LEU A 50 18.32 0.32 8.23
CA LEU A 50 17.51 0.03 7.04
C LEU A 50 18.31 -0.74 5.99
N GLU A 51 19.60 -0.45 5.83
CA GLU A 51 20.48 -1.17 4.91
C GLU A 51 20.59 -2.66 5.27
N GLU A 52 20.79 -2.98 6.55
CA GLU A 52 20.82 -4.36 7.03
C GLU A 52 19.48 -5.06 6.79
N SER A 53 18.37 -4.34 7.00
CA SER A 53 17.03 -4.85 6.71
C SER A 53 16.87 -5.15 5.21
N LEU A 54 17.26 -4.24 4.32
CA LEU A 54 17.21 -4.43 2.87
C LEU A 54 18.14 -5.54 2.39
N ALA A 55 19.36 -5.62 2.94
CA ALA A 55 20.30 -6.70 2.67
C ALA A 55 19.75 -8.06 3.14
N SER A 56 19.05 -8.09 4.27
CA SER A 56 18.38 -9.31 4.74
C SER A 56 17.25 -9.74 3.79
N LEU A 57 16.54 -8.80 3.18
CA LEU A 57 15.51 -9.07 2.18
C LEU A 57 16.11 -9.61 0.87
N CYS A 58 17.33 -9.22 0.50
CA CYS A 58 18.05 -9.83 -0.61
C CYS A 58 18.36 -11.32 -0.37
N ALA A 59 18.61 -11.69 0.89
CA ALA A 59 18.93 -13.06 1.28
C ALA A 59 17.68 -13.92 1.54
N ALA A 60 16.53 -13.29 1.76
CA ALA A 60 15.27 -13.97 2.00
C ALA A 60 14.74 -14.66 0.73
N MET A 61 14.13 -15.83 0.90
CA MET A 61 13.39 -16.45 -0.19
C MET A 61 12.14 -15.62 -0.50
N PRO A 62 11.77 -15.43 -1.79
CA PRO A 62 10.57 -14.66 -2.17
C PRO A 62 9.28 -15.11 -1.46
N SER A 63 9.15 -16.41 -1.18
CA SER A 63 8.02 -16.97 -0.44
C SER A 63 7.95 -16.52 1.02
N GLN A 64 9.10 -16.27 1.66
CA GLN A 64 9.17 -15.78 3.03
C GLN A 64 8.73 -14.32 3.09
N LEU A 65 9.27 -13.47 2.21
CA LEU A 65 8.87 -12.06 2.12
C LEU A 65 7.36 -11.90 1.85
N LEU A 66 6.79 -12.74 0.98
CA LEU A 66 5.35 -12.75 0.73
C LEU A 66 4.54 -13.13 1.98
N LEU A 67 5.03 -14.10 2.77
CA LEU A 67 4.38 -14.49 4.02
C LEU A 67 4.44 -13.36 5.04
N ASP A 68 5.63 -12.80 5.28
CA ASP A 68 5.83 -11.71 6.24
C ASP A 68 5.00 -10.47 5.88
N LEU A 69 4.93 -10.14 4.58
CA LEU A 69 4.08 -9.06 4.08
C LEU A 69 2.59 -9.34 4.35
N ALA A 70 2.12 -10.56 4.09
CA ALA A 70 0.73 -10.94 4.33
C ALA A 70 0.38 -10.88 5.82
N GLU A 71 1.28 -11.29 6.71
CA GLU A 71 1.10 -11.22 8.16
C GLU A 71 1.04 -9.77 8.65
N MET A 72 1.92 -8.89 8.16
CA MET A 72 1.88 -7.47 8.53
C MET A 72 0.63 -6.76 8.00
N LEU A 73 0.20 -7.06 6.78
CA LEU A 73 -1.06 -6.55 6.24
C LEU A 73 -2.24 -7.00 7.12
N ALA A 74 -2.25 -8.27 7.54
CA ALA A 74 -3.27 -8.79 8.43
C ALA A 74 -3.26 -8.09 9.80
N SER A 75 -2.09 -7.82 10.38
CA SER A 75 -2.00 -7.06 11.64
C SER A 75 -2.53 -5.62 11.51
N GLU A 76 -2.43 -5.02 10.32
CA GLU A 76 -3.00 -3.71 10.01
C GLU A 76 -4.52 -3.75 9.68
N GLY A 77 -5.13 -4.93 9.77
CA GLY A 77 -6.56 -5.14 9.54
C GLY A 77 -6.94 -5.34 8.07
N TRP A 78 -5.97 -5.69 7.21
CA TRP A 78 -6.25 -6.11 5.84
C TRP A 78 -6.59 -7.60 5.78
N LEU A 79 -7.65 -7.93 5.06
CA LEU A 79 -7.91 -9.27 4.57
C LEU A 79 -7.09 -9.49 3.30
N VAL A 80 -6.24 -10.51 3.32
CA VAL A 80 -5.28 -10.80 2.24
C VAL A 80 -5.66 -12.12 1.58
N LEU A 81 -5.98 -12.10 0.29
CA LEU A 81 -6.06 -13.30 -0.54
C LEU A 81 -4.74 -13.49 -1.26
N LYS A 82 -4.06 -14.60 -0.97
CA LYS A 82 -2.79 -14.97 -1.58
C LYS A 82 -2.91 -16.17 -2.51
N ASP A 83 -2.11 -16.17 -3.56
CA ASP A 83 -1.75 -17.32 -4.39
C ASP A 83 -0.22 -17.30 -4.60
N LYS A 84 0.27 -17.11 -5.84
CA LYS A 84 1.70 -16.84 -6.11
C LYS A 84 2.17 -15.42 -5.68
N GLY A 85 1.22 -14.60 -5.25
CA GLY A 85 1.38 -13.23 -4.79
C GLY A 85 0.09 -12.75 -4.13
N ILE A 86 -0.01 -11.46 -3.84
CA ILE A 86 -1.24 -10.86 -3.31
C ILE A 86 -2.21 -10.62 -4.47
N VAL A 87 -3.35 -11.31 -4.45
CA VAL A 87 -4.36 -11.25 -5.52
C VAL A 87 -5.45 -10.23 -5.16
N ARG A 88 -5.86 -10.21 -3.89
CA ARG A 88 -6.87 -9.28 -3.39
C ARG A 88 -6.50 -8.78 -2.00
N LEU A 89 -6.72 -7.49 -1.77
CA LEU A 89 -6.65 -6.88 -0.44
C LEU A 89 -7.98 -6.23 -0.12
N ARG A 90 -8.42 -6.35 1.13
CA ARG A 90 -9.61 -5.65 1.61
C ARG A 90 -9.42 -5.13 3.02
N ARG A 91 -9.73 -3.86 3.26
CA ARG A 91 -9.78 -3.26 4.60
C ARG A 91 -11.10 -2.55 4.78
N SER A 92 -11.69 -2.72 5.95
CA SER A 92 -12.91 -2.02 6.34
C SER A 92 -12.60 -1.07 7.49
N LEU A 93 -13.09 0.15 7.41
CA LEU A 93 -13.05 1.14 8.47
C LEU A 93 -14.46 1.46 8.93
N VAL A 94 -14.62 1.68 10.24
CA VAL A 94 -15.90 2.05 10.85
C VAL A 94 -15.68 3.28 11.73
N SER A 95 -16.51 4.31 11.57
CA SER A 95 -16.48 5.53 12.39
C SER A 95 -17.91 6.09 12.56
N GLY A 96 -18.39 6.17 13.81
CA GLY A 96 -19.68 6.81 14.12
C GLY A 96 -20.87 6.29 13.29
N GLY A 97 -20.96 4.97 13.07
CA GLY A 97 -22.02 4.34 12.26
C GLY A 97 -21.79 4.36 10.75
N ARG A 98 -20.73 5.00 10.26
CA ARG A 98 -20.33 4.99 8.85
C ARG A 98 -19.33 3.89 8.58
N VAL A 99 -19.31 3.43 7.33
CA VAL A 99 -18.38 2.41 6.86
C VAL A 99 -17.63 2.92 5.62
N ALA A 100 -16.34 2.63 5.56
CA ALA A 100 -15.57 2.70 4.32
C ALA A 100 -14.89 1.35 4.08
N VAL A 101 -14.93 0.85 2.84
CA VAL A 101 -14.31 -0.40 2.43
C VAL A 101 -13.37 -0.13 1.27
N PHE A 102 -12.12 -0.52 1.42
CA PHE A 102 -11.09 -0.47 0.40
C PHE A 102 -10.89 -1.89 -0.11
N GLU A 103 -11.08 -2.13 -1.40
CA GLU A 103 -10.88 -3.44 -2.03
C GLU A 103 -9.97 -3.30 -3.26
N CYS A 104 -8.79 -3.89 -3.19
CA CYS A 104 -7.87 -3.99 -4.33
C CYS A 104 -8.07 -5.33 -5.02
N ASP A 105 -8.40 -5.28 -6.31
CA ASP A 105 -8.12 -6.36 -7.23
C ASP A 105 -6.71 -6.11 -7.79
N CYS A 106 -5.72 -6.71 -7.15
CA CYS A 106 -4.33 -6.35 -7.36
C CYS A 106 -3.76 -6.97 -8.65
N VAL A 107 -4.44 -7.98 -9.20
CA VAL A 107 -4.14 -8.54 -10.52
C VAL A 107 -4.58 -7.59 -11.63
N SER A 108 -5.80 -7.06 -11.55
CA SER A 108 -6.32 -6.10 -12.53
C SER A 108 -5.91 -4.65 -12.25
N ARG A 109 -5.07 -4.42 -11.23
CA ARG A 109 -4.55 -3.10 -10.84
C ARG A 109 -5.66 -2.08 -10.62
N ARG A 110 -6.69 -2.51 -9.90
CA ARG A 110 -7.89 -1.69 -9.63
C ARG A 110 -8.21 -1.64 -8.13
N LEU A 111 -8.32 -0.44 -7.60
CA LEU A 111 -8.80 -0.16 -6.26
C LEU A 111 -10.25 0.31 -6.32
N ARG A 112 -11.11 -0.35 -5.56
CA ARG A 112 -12.48 0.09 -5.29
C ARG A 112 -12.57 0.62 -3.88
N VAL A 113 -13.28 1.73 -3.72
CA VAL A 113 -13.59 2.33 -2.44
C VAL A 113 -15.09 2.49 -2.35
N TYR A 114 -15.70 1.78 -1.42
CA TYR A 114 -17.08 2.00 -1.03
C TYR A 114 -17.10 2.84 0.24
N SER A 115 -18.00 3.81 0.33
CA SER A 115 -18.27 4.46 1.61
C SER A 115 -19.73 4.86 1.75
N THR A 116 -20.23 4.75 2.98
CA THR A 116 -21.54 5.31 3.37
C THR A 116 -21.45 6.79 3.75
N SER A 117 -20.28 7.41 3.65
CA SER A 117 -20.07 8.81 4.01
C SER A 117 -19.53 9.61 2.84
N ASP A 118 -20.23 10.67 2.49
CA ASP A 118 -19.87 11.56 1.39
C ASP A 118 -18.61 12.40 1.65
N CYS A 119 -18.09 12.41 2.89
CA CYS A 119 -16.92 13.21 3.26
C CYS A 119 -15.64 12.85 2.47
N LEU A 120 -15.56 11.62 1.95
CA LEU A 120 -14.44 11.15 1.14
C LEU A 120 -14.56 11.52 -0.34
N LEU A 121 -15.73 12.00 -0.80
CA LEU A 121 -16.02 12.20 -2.23
C LEU A 121 -15.06 13.18 -2.91
N GLU A 122 -14.85 14.36 -2.32
CA GLU A 122 -14.02 15.38 -2.96
C GLU A 122 -12.55 14.94 -3.03
N LYS A 123 -12.06 14.30 -1.96
CA LYS A 123 -10.70 13.77 -1.94
C LYS A 123 -10.51 12.64 -2.95
N ILE A 124 -11.47 11.73 -3.08
CA ILE A 124 -11.36 10.60 -4.01
C ILE A 124 -11.50 11.03 -5.47
N LYS A 125 -12.36 12.00 -5.77
CA LYS A 125 -12.42 12.63 -7.11
C LYS A 125 -11.11 13.32 -7.45
N GLY A 126 -10.51 14.03 -6.49
CA GLY A 126 -9.19 14.68 -6.66
C GLY A 126 -8.06 13.69 -6.99
N MET A 127 -8.21 12.42 -6.62
CA MET A 127 -7.30 11.33 -6.99
C MET A 127 -7.59 10.74 -8.39
N GLY A 128 -8.55 11.30 -9.13
CA GLY A 128 -8.93 10.81 -10.46
C GLY A 128 -9.86 9.60 -10.46
N ALA A 129 -10.58 9.36 -9.37
CA ALA A 129 -11.52 8.24 -9.28
C ALA A 129 -12.76 8.45 -10.15
N ASN A 130 -13.23 7.36 -10.77
CA ASN A 130 -14.59 7.28 -11.30
C ASN A 130 -15.53 7.01 -10.14
N VAL A 131 -16.51 7.88 -9.92
CA VAL A 131 -17.41 7.82 -8.75
C VAL A 131 -18.84 7.62 -9.19
N ASP A 132 -19.44 6.55 -8.68
CA ASP A 132 -20.85 6.21 -8.83
C ASP A 132 -21.57 6.46 -7.51
N LYS A 133 -22.60 7.31 -7.54
CA LYS A 133 -23.45 7.53 -6.37
C LYS A 133 -24.41 6.35 -6.19
N LEU A 134 -24.51 5.86 -4.98
CA LEU A 134 -25.42 4.81 -4.56
C LEU A 134 -26.49 5.39 -3.64
N LEU A 135 -27.53 4.62 -3.34
CA LEU A 135 -28.61 5.05 -2.45
C LEU A 135 -28.10 5.39 -1.04
N VAL A 136 -27.07 4.68 -0.58
CA VAL A 136 -26.56 4.75 0.80
C VAL A 136 -25.11 5.26 0.90
N GLY A 137 -24.63 5.95 -0.14
CA GLY A 137 -23.28 6.47 -0.20
C GLY A 137 -22.72 6.49 -1.62
N PHE A 138 -21.49 6.04 -1.80
CA PHE A 138 -20.86 5.98 -3.12
C PHE A 138 -19.94 4.76 -3.27
N GLU A 139 -19.68 4.42 -4.52
CA GLU A 139 -18.58 3.55 -4.93
C GLU A 139 -17.65 4.36 -5.84
N ALA A 140 -16.35 4.22 -5.61
CA ALA A 140 -15.32 4.88 -6.39
C ALA A 140 -14.32 3.84 -6.89
N THR A 141 -13.88 3.98 -8.13
CA THR A 141 -12.89 3.10 -8.74
C THR A 141 -11.68 3.90 -9.21
N LEU A 142 -10.48 3.43 -8.84
CA LEU A 142 -9.20 3.99 -9.24
C LEU A 142 -8.30 2.91 -9.87
N GLY A 143 -7.52 3.31 -10.87
CA GLY A 143 -6.37 2.52 -11.31
C GLY A 143 -5.21 2.72 -10.35
N ILE A 144 -4.48 1.64 -10.04
CA ILE A 144 -3.29 1.66 -9.20
C ILE A 144 -2.10 1.14 -10.01
N LYS A 145 -0.88 1.56 -9.69
CA LYS A 145 0.34 1.03 -10.33
C LYS A 145 0.98 -0.05 -9.48
N SER A 146 0.91 0.10 -8.16
CA SER A 146 1.52 -0.83 -7.21
C SER A 146 0.66 -1.09 -5.96
N LEU A 147 1.06 -2.08 -5.17
CA LEU A 147 0.51 -2.34 -3.83
C LEU A 147 0.72 -1.16 -2.88
N ILE A 148 1.82 -0.42 -3.01
CA ILE A 148 2.05 0.78 -2.19
C ILE A 148 0.97 1.84 -2.45
N ASP A 149 0.55 2.02 -3.70
CA ASP A 149 -0.51 2.98 -4.02
C ASP A 149 -1.78 2.67 -3.23
N VAL A 150 -2.12 1.38 -3.10
CA VAL A 150 -3.27 0.93 -2.31
C VAL A 150 -3.14 1.34 -0.84
N LEU A 151 -1.98 1.10 -0.25
CA LEU A 151 -1.70 1.41 1.15
C LEU A 151 -1.73 2.93 1.39
N ASN A 152 -1.03 3.69 0.54
CA ASN A 152 -0.99 5.15 0.61
C ASN A 152 -2.37 5.79 0.44
N ILE A 153 -3.18 5.31 -0.52
CA ILE A 153 -4.54 5.81 -0.73
C ILE A 153 -5.40 5.47 0.49
N ALA A 154 -5.36 4.24 0.98
CA ALA A 154 -6.15 3.81 2.12
C ALA A 154 -5.81 4.59 3.39
N ASP A 155 -4.53 4.81 3.69
CA ASP A 155 -4.12 5.57 4.87
C ASP A 155 -4.42 7.07 4.74
N SER A 156 -4.25 7.65 3.55
CA SER A 156 -4.63 9.05 3.27
C SER A 156 -6.13 9.28 3.46
N LEU A 157 -6.97 8.30 3.08
CA LEU A 157 -8.42 8.36 3.24
C LEU A 157 -8.87 7.99 4.66
N LYS A 158 -8.13 7.13 5.38
CA LYS A 158 -8.38 6.75 6.77
C LYS A 158 -8.39 7.95 7.72
N GLY A 159 -7.43 8.86 7.57
CA GLY A 159 -7.36 10.09 8.38
C GLY A 159 -8.63 10.93 8.20
N VAL A 160 -8.99 11.22 6.96
CA VAL A 160 -10.19 11.99 6.62
C VAL A 160 -11.45 11.29 7.12
N PHE A 161 -11.57 9.97 6.91
CA PHE A 161 -12.75 9.20 7.31
C PHE A 161 -13.00 9.21 8.82
N LYS A 162 -11.96 9.33 9.65
CA LYS A 162 -12.10 9.42 11.11
C LYS A 162 -12.55 10.80 11.59
N GLU A 163 -12.26 11.84 10.82
CA GLU A 163 -12.66 13.23 11.10
C GLU A 163 -14.06 13.54 10.57
N CYS A 164 -14.57 12.68 9.70
CA CYS A 164 -15.99 12.49 9.57
C CYS A 164 -16.49 11.94 10.92
#